data_AF-A0A6C0IUR8-F1
#
_entry.id   AF-A0A6C0IUR8-F1
#
_cell.length_a   1.000
_cell.length_b   1.000
_cell.length_c   1.000
_cell.angle_alpha   90.00
_cell.angle_beta   90.00
_cell.angle_gamma   90.00
#
_symmetry.space_group_name_H-M   'P 1'
#
loop_
_entity.id
_entity.type
_entity.pdbx_description
1 polymer ?
#
loop_
_entity_poly.entity_id
_entity_poly.type
_entity_poly.pdbx_seq_one_letter_code
_entity_poly.pdbx_strand_id
1 'polypeptide(L)'
;MGNGKNIIKGYQGIMDLDLSSIDPKFHKEMIDLHSQDIRDYKIEQRERPSKLRYENAIVRAYKTIRNDKRLNEKIAYERRQTQQEGDARREEIIQHIKDSKKTLLTNTNSAKW
;
A
#
# COMPACT_ATOMS: atom_id res chain seq x y z
N MET A 1 16.96 19.60 8.06
CA MET A 1 15.70 18.90 8.44
C MET A 1 14.87 19.89 9.23
N GLY A 2 13.70 20.29 8.73
CA GLY A 2 12.86 21.30 9.38
C GLY A 2 12.33 20.77 10.72
N ASN A 3 12.58 21.51 11.80
CA ASN A 3 12.01 21.19 13.11
C ASN A 3 10.48 21.28 13.00
N GLY A 4 9.77 20.18 13.27
CA GLY A 4 8.30 20.12 13.27
C GLY A 4 7.60 21.02 14.32
N LYS A 5 8.34 21.96 14.93
CA LYS A 5 7.82 22.98 15.85
C LYS A 5 7.00 24.06 15.14
N ASN A 6 7.18 24.24 13.83
CA ASN A 6 6.55 25.29 13.04
C ASN A 6 5.38 24.80 12.17
N ILE A 7 4.94 23.55 12.35
CA ILE A 7 3.83 22.98 11.58
C ILE A 7 2.59 22.91 12.47
N ILE A 8 1.53 23.60 12.06
CA ILE A 8 0.23 23.56 12.70
C ILE A 8 -0.68 22.63 11.93
N LYS A 9 -1.26 21.65 12.62
CA LYS A 9 -2.03 20.58 11.97
C LYS A 9 -3.29 21.13 11.28
N GLY A 10 -3.51 20.64 10.07
CA GLY A 10 -4.74 20.85 9.31
C GLY A 10 -5.89 19.97 9.82
N TYR A 11 -6.96 19.93 9.06
CA TYR A 11 -8.13 19.11 9.35
C TYR A 11 -8.78 18.61 8.07
N GLN A 12 -8.86 17.28 7.91
CA GLN A 12 -9.62 16.57 6.86
C GLN A 12 -9.86 17.36 5.56
N GLY A 13 -8.88 17.39 4.66
CA GLY A 13 -8.99 18.14 3.40
C GLY A 13 -8.38 19.55 3.47
N ILE A 14 -8.17 20.10 4.67
CA ILE A 14 -7.31 21.26 4.92
C ILE A 14 -5.90 20.78 5.24
N MET A 15 -4.91 21.33 4.55
CA MET A 15 -3.49 20.98 4.70
C MET A 15 -2.90 21.50 6.01
N ASP A 16 -1.76 20.96 6.44
CA ASP A 16 -1.01 21.52 7.55
C ASP A 16 -0.46 22.90 7.17
N LEU A 17 -0.50 23.85 8.11
CA LEU A 17 0.13 25.17 7.95
C LEU A 17 1.61 25.07 8.34
N ASP A 18 2.50 25.36 7.40
CA ASP A 18 3.94 25.45 7.63
C ASP A 18 4.38 26.91 7.79
N LEU A 19 4.83 27.25 9.00
CA LEU A 19 5.31 28.57 9.36
C LEU A 19 6.82 28.76 9.13
N SER A 20 7.54 27.73 8.65
CA SER A 20 9.01 27.73 8.59
C SER A 20 9.62 28.82 7.71
N SER A 21 8.86 29.28 6.70
CA SER A 21 9.26 30.36 5.79
C SER A 21 8.63 31.71 6.13
N ILE A 22 7.77 31.76 7.14
CA ILE A 22 7.01 32.97 7.51
C ILE A 22 7.77 33.70 8.61
N ASP A 23 7.85 35.03 8.50
CA ASP A 23 8.40 35.88 9.55
C ASP A 23 7.62 35.66 10.87
N PRO A 24 8.30 35.34 12.00
CA PRO A 24 7.67 35.08 13.29
C PRO A 24 6.63 36.11 13.74
N LYS A 25 6.77 37.38 13.34
CA LYS A 25 5.79 38.42 13.69
C LYS A 25 4.40 38.16 13.12
N PHE A 26 4.30 37.43 12.01
CA PHE A 26 3.03 37.07 11.36
C PHE A 26 2.50 35.70 11.78
N HIS A 27 3.25 34.92 12.57
CA HIS A 27 2.84 33.55 12.92
C HIS A 27 1.49 33.52 13.60
N LYS A 28 1.24 34.45 14.54
CA LYS A 28 -0.06 34.52 15.24
C LYS A 28 -1.22 34.70 14.27
N GLU A 29 -1.11 35.66 13.36
CA GLU A 29 -2.15 35.95 12.37
C GLU A 29 -2.40 34.76 11.44
N MET A 30 -1.34 34.11 10.96
CA MET A 30 -1.46 32.93 10.11
C MET A 30 -2.10 31.74 10.84
N ILE A 31 -1.78 31.55 12.13
CA ILE A 31 -2.41 30.52 12.97
C ILE A 31 -3.89 30.81 13.18
N ASP A 32 -4.24 32.07 13.45
CA ASP A 32 -5.62 32.48 13.68
C ASP A 32 -6.47 32.30 12.41
N LEU A 33 -5.94 32.69 11.25
CA LEU A 33 -6.57 32.48 9.94
C LEU A 33 -6.77 30.99 9.64
N HIS A 34 -5.72 30.18 9.78
CA HIS A 34 -5.81 28.73 9.55
C HIS A 34 -6.80 28.04 10.48
N SER A 35 -6.86 28.49 11.74
CA SER A 35 -7.84 28.00 12.70
C SER A 35 -9.27 28.39 12.32
N GLN A 36 -9.45 29.58 11.72
CA GLN A 36 -10.74 30.04 11.20
C GLN A 36 -11.16 29.20 9.98
N ASP A 37 -10.27 28.97 9.02
CA ASP A 37 -10.53 28.12 7.85
C ASP A 37 -11.00 26.72 8.28
N ILE A 38 -10.36 26.13 9.30
CA ILE A 38 -10.78 24.84 9.86
C ILE A 38 -12.19 24.90 10.48
N ARG A 39 -12.54 26.00 11.17
CA ARG A 39 -13.87 26.17 11.74
C ARG A 39 -14.93 26.29 10.65
N ASP A 40 -14.68 27.13 9.65
CA ASP A 40 -15.62 27.39 8.56
C ASP A 40 -15.84 26.14 7.72
N TYR A 41 -14.76 25.43 7.40
CA TYR A 41 -14.85 24.15 6.71
C TYR A 41 -15.68 23.13 7.48
N LYS A 42 -15.54 23.02 8.81
CA LYS A 42 -16.36 22.10 9.61
C LYS A 42 -17.85 22.45 9.56
N ILE A 43 -18.19 23.74 9.48
CA ILE A 43 -19.57 24.20 9.31
C ILE A 43 -20.06 23.82 7.91
N GLU A 44 -19.32 24.17 6.87
CA GLU A 44 -19.67 23.81 5.48
C GLU A 44 -19.87 22.29 5.32
N GLN A 45 -19.00 21.47 5.89
CA GLN A 45 -19.14 20.01 5.83
C GLN A 45 -20.42 19.52 6.50
N ARG A 46 -20.88 20.16 7.58
CA ARG A 46 -22.15 19.80 8.24
C ARG A 46 -23.35 20.19 7.38
N GLU A 47 -23.27 21.32 6.69
CA GLU A 47 -24.34 21.82 5.82
C GLU A 47 -24.45 21.03 4.51
N ARG A 48 -23.35 20.43 4.04
CA ARG A 48 -23.36 19.57 2.85
C ARG A 48 -24.22 18.32 3.06
N PRO A 49 -24.92 17.85 2.00
CA PRO A 49 -25.56 16.54 2.00
C PRO A 49 -24.57 15.45 2.41
N SER A 50 -25.00 14.52 3.27
CA SER A 50 -24.12 13.49 3.86
C SER A 50 -23.22 12.78 2.84
N LYS A 51 -23.76 12.42 1.67
CA LYS A 51 -23.01 11.76 0.58
C LYS A 51 -21.86 12.58 -0.02
N LEU A 52 -21.90 13.91 0.13
CA LEU A 52 -20.89 14.84 -0.40
C LEU A 52 -19.88 15.30 0.67
N ARG A 53 -20.06 14.88 1.92
CA ARG A 53 -19.11 15.21 2.99
C ARG A 53 -17.79 14.48 2.77
N TYR A 54 -16.70 15.10 3.18
CA TYR A 54 -15.35 14.57 3.01
C TYR A 54 -15.17 13.14 3.54
N GLU A 55 -15.76 12.83 4.70
CA GLU A 55 -15.75 11.48 5.28
C GLU A 55 -16.39 10.42 4.38
N ASN A 56 -17.47 10.76 3.68
CA ASN A 56 -18.25 9.80 2.90
C ASN A 56 -17.79 9.71 1.46
N ALA A 57 -17.14 10.76 0.95
CA ALA A 57 -16.55 10.78 -0.38
C ALA A 57 -15.08 10.33 -0.33
N ILE A 58 -14.22 11.12 0.30
CA ILE A 58 -12.77 10.99 0.19
C ILE A 58 -12.23 9.89 1.11
N VAL A 59 -12.63 9.88 2.38
CA VAL A 59 -12.17 8.82 3.32
C VAL A 59 -12.67 7.45 2.86
N ARG A 60 -13.90 7.38 2.33
CA ARG A 60 -14.43 6.15 1.71
C ARG A 60 -13.60 5.71 0.50
N ALA A 61 -13.28 6.61 -0.42
CA ALA A 61 -12.46 6.29 -1.59
C ALA A 61 -11.09 5.73 -1.19
N TYR A 62 -10.41 6.38 -0.24
CA TYR A 62 -9.13 5.87 0.27
C TYR A 62 -9.25 4.51 0.94
N LYS A 63 -10.35 4.24 1.66
CA LYS A 63 -10.61 2.92 2.25
C LYS A 63 -10.77 1.86 1.18
N THR A 64 -11.49 2.15 0.10
CA THR A 64 -11.63 1.25 -1.05
C THR A 64 -10.26 0.94 -1.66
N ILE A 65 -9.48 1.96 -2.02
CA ILE A 65 -8.13 1.78 -2.61
C ILE A 65 -7.23 0.93 -1.70
N ARG A 66 -7.25 1.19 -0.39
CA ARG A 66 -6.47 0.43 0.58
C ARG A 66 -6.89 -1.04 0.64
N ASN A 67 -8.19 -1.30 0.63
CA ASN A 67 -8.73 -2.65 0.65
C ASN A 67 -8.37 -3.41 -0.63
N ASP A 68 -8.47 -2.75 -1.79
CA ASP A 68 -8.12 -3.33 -3.08
C ASP A 68 -6.63 -3.68 -3.14
N LYS A 69 -5.77 -2.76 -2.66
CA LYS A 69 -4.34 -3.02 -2.55
C LYS A 69 -4.06 -4.26 -1.69
N ARG A 70 -4.67 -4.34 -0.50
CA ARG A 70 -4.50 -5.49 0.41
C ARG A 70 -4.99 -6.80 -0.23
N LEU A 71 -6.11 -6.76 -0.95
CA LEU A 71 -6.63 -7.93 -1.64
C LEU A 71 -5.68 -8.38 -2.75
N ASN A 72 -5.17 -7.45 -3.55
CA ASN A 72 -4.21 -7.74 -4.61
C ASN A 72 -2.91 -8.31 -4.07
N GLU A 73 -2.41 -7.79 -2.95
CA GLU A 73 -1.22 -8.34 -2.26
C GLU A 73 -1.45 -9.79 -1.82
N LYS A 74 -2.64 -10.10 -1.27
CA LYS A 74 -3.01 -11.46 -0.88
C LYS A 74 -3.07 -12.40 -2.09
N ILE A 75 -3.75 -11.98 -3.17
CA ILE A 75 -3.85 -12.76 -4.41
C ILE A 75 -2.45 -13.00 -5.00
N ALA A 76 -1.59 -11.98 -5.03
CA ALA A 76 -0.23 -12.12 -5.52
C ALA A 76 0.60 -13.08 -4.67
N TYR A 77 0.42 -13.06 -3.35
CA TYR A 77 1.05 -14.01 -2.44
C TYR A 77 0.60 -15.45 -2.73
N GLU A 78 -0.71 -15.70 -2.81
CA GLU A 78 -1.26 -17.04 -3.09
C GLU A 78 -0.77 -17.56 -4.44
N ARG A 79 -0.77 -16.72 -5.49
CA ARG A 79 -0.23 -17.08 -6.80
C ARG A 79 1.24 -17.49 -6.74
N ARG A 80 2.06 -16.78 -5.97
CA ARG A 80 3.48 -17.14 -5.78
C ARG A 80 3.62 -18.49 -5.08
N GLN A 81 2.81 -18.77 -4.06
CA GLN A 81 2.84 -20.07 -3.38
C GLN A 81 2.45 -21.21 -4.32
N THR A 82 1.33 -21.08 -5.03
CA THR A 82 0.91 -22.10 -6.01
C THR A 82 1.95 -22.30 -7.12
N GLN A 83 2.60 -21.23 -7.56
CA GLN A 83 3.69 -21.33 -8.53
C GLN A 83 4.88 -22.10 -7.94
N GLN A 84 5.34 -21.75 -6.75
CA GLN A 84 6.45 -22.44 -6.08
C GLN A 84 6.17 -23.93 -5.89
N GLU A 85 4.97 -24.29 -5.44
CA GLU A 85 4.56 -25.69 -5.33
C GLU A 85 4.52 -26.40 -6.68
N GLY A 86 4.05 -25.71 -7.72
CA GLY A 86 4.02 -26.23 -9.09
C GLY A 86 5.43 -26.46 -9.64
N ASP A 87 6.33 -25.52 -9.39
CA ASP A 87 7.73 -25.59 -9.83
C ASP A 87 8.47 -26.71 -9.09
N ALA A 88 8.29 -26.84 -7.77
CA ALA A 88 8.84 -27.94 -6.98
C ALA A 88 8.38 -29.31 -7.49
N ARG A 89 7.08 -29.48 -7.77
CA ARG A 89 6.55 -30.74 -8.35
C ARG A 89 7.16 -31.05 -9.72
N ARG A 90 7.37 -30.03 -10.57
CA ARG A 90 8.02 -30.21 -11.88
C ARG A 90 9.48 -30.63 -11.72
N GLU A 91 10.21 -30.02 -10.79
CA GLU A 91 11.59 -30.36 -10.49
C GLU A 91 11.73 -31.83 -10.03
N GLU A 92 10.85 -32.28 -9.12
CA GLU A 92 10.81 -33.68 -8.67
C GLU A 92 10.58 -34.65 -9.83
N ILE A 93 9.61 -34.37 -10.70
CA ILE A 93 9.31 -35.21 -11.88
C ILE A 93 10.52 -35.25 -12.82
N ILE A 94 11.14 -34.10 -13.11
CA ILE A 94 12.32 -34.01 -13.97
C ILE A 94 13.47 -34.83 -13.38
N GLN A 95 13.68 -34.75 -12.07
CA GLN A 95 14.73 -35.51 -11.39
C GLN A 95 14.47 -37.01 -11.48
N HIS A 96 13.24 -37.45 -11.22
CA HIS A 96 12.86 -38.86 -11.35
C HIS A 96 13.06 -39.40 -12.78
N ILE A 97 12.73 -38.60 -13.80
CA ILE A 97 12.96 -38.97 -15.21
C ILE A 97 14.47 -39.10 -15.49
N LYS A 98 15.30 -38.18 -15.00
CA LYS A 98 16.76 -38.25 -15.17
C LYS A 98 17.34 -39.49 -14.51
N ASP A 99 16.93 -39.79 -13.28
CA ASP A 99 17.41 -40.95 -12.53
C ASP A 99 16.99 -42.26 -13.19
N SER A 100 15.74 -42.34 -13.66
CA SER A 100 15.23 -43.50 -14.41
C SER A 100 16.02 -43.72 -15.70
N LYS A 101 16.30 -42.66 -16.46
CA LYS A 101 17.14 -42.75 -17.69
C LYS A 101 18.56 -43.20 -17.37
N LYS A 102 19.16 -42.71 -16.29
CA LYS A 102 20.51 -43.10 -15.85
C LYS A 102 20.57 -44.59 -15.51
N THR A 103 19.60 -45.12 -14.76
CA THR A 103 19.50 -46.55 -14.41
C THR A 103 19.37 -47.44 -15.66
N LEU A 104 18.58 -47.02 -16.65
CA LEU A 104 18.45 -47.74 -17.91
C LEU A 104 19.77 -47.78 -18.70
N LEU A 105 20.52 -46.68 -18.72
CA LEU A 105 21.83 -46.59 -19.37
C LEU A 105 22.91 -47.44 -18.67
N THR A 106 22.89 -47.53 -17.34
CA THR A 106 23.85 -48.37 -16.60
C THR A 106 23.55 -49.86 -16.80
N ASN A 107 22.27 -50.25 -16.79
CA ASN A 107 21.88 -51.65 -16.95
C ASN A 107 22.14 -52.18 -18.38
N THR A 108 21.96 -51.34 -19.40
CA THR A 108 22.27 -51.70 -20.80
C THR A 108 23.77 -51.82 -21.07
N ASN A 109 24.61 -51.08 -20.36
CA ASN A 109 26.06 -51.21 -20.46
C ASN A 109 26.61 -52.42 -19.70
N SER A 110 25.99 -52.83 -18.58
CA SER A 110 26.36 -54.07 -17.87
C SER A 110 25.94 -55.36 -18.59
N ALA A 111 24.93 -55.31 -19.47
CA ALA A 111 24.46 -56.46 -20.26
C ALA A 111 25.22 -56.67 -21.59
N LYS A 112 26.26 -55.87 -21.86
CA LYS A 112 27.05 -55.89 -23.10
C LYS A 112 28.39 -56.66 -23.02
N TRP A 113 28.59 -57.48 -21.99
CA TRP A 113 29.74 -58.38 -21.84
C TRP A 113 29.29 -59.80 -21.57
#